data_AF-A0A519GUQ9-F1
#
_entry.id   AF-A0A519GUQ9-F1
#
_cell.length_a   1.000
_cell.length_b   1.000
_cell.length_c   1.000
_cell.angle_alpha   90.00
_cell.angle_beta   90.00
_cell.angle_gamma   90.00
#
_symmetry.space_group_name_H-M   'P 1'
#
loop_
_entity.id
_entity.type
_entity.pdbx_description
1 polymer ?
#
loop_
_entity_poly.entity_id
_entity_poly.type
_entity_poly.pdbx_seq_one_letter_code
_entity_poly.pdbx_strand_id
1 'polypeptide(L)'
;AGLKSLLLPALSLAVVQAAILARITRSAVLEVMREDFVRTARAKGVSQRLVLWTHVLRNAMIPVVTVMGMQFSELLAGTIVVENVFYLPGLGRLIFQAISNRDLIVVRNCVMLLAAMVVIVNFVVDVLYAVIDPRIKASDI
;
A
#
# COMPACT_ATOMS: atom_id res chain seq x y z
N ALA A 1 -0.62 -20.96 -19.18
CA ALA A 1 0.82 -20.67 -18.97
C ALA A 1 1.08 -19.26 -18.42
N GLY A 2 0.34 -18.21 -18.84
CA GLY A 2 0.59 -16.82 -18.41
C GLY A 2 0.34 -16.48 -16.92
N LEU A 3 -0.51 -17.20 -16.20
CA LEU A 3 -0.73 -16.94 -14.76
C LEU A 3 0.49 -17.32 -13.91
N LYS A 4 1.29 -18.32 -14.32
CA LYS A 4 2.49 -18.74 -13.58
C LYS A 4 3.66 -17.77 -13.76
N SER A 5 3.77 -17.09 -14.90
CA SER A 5 4.82 -16.08 -15.15
C SER A 5 4.57 -14.77 -14.40
N LEU A 6 3.36 -14.53 -13.90
CA LEU A 6 3.02 -13.36 -13.09
C LEU A 6 3.24 -13.57 -11.59
N LEU A 7 3.35 -14.83 -11.13
CA LEU A 7 3.54 -15.14 -9.71
C LEU A 7 4.87 -14.63 -9.16
N LEU A 8 5.96 -14.78 -9.91
CA LEU A 8 7.30 -14.33 -9.50
C LEU A 8 7.40 -12.80 -9.39
N PRO A 9 6.97 -12.01 -10.40
CA PRO A 9 6.80 -10.56 -10.30
C PRO A 9 5.96 -10.12 -9.10
N ALA A 10 4.77 -10.73 -8.94
CA ALA A 10 3.84 -10.38 -7.89
C ALA A 10 4.41 -10.67 -6.49
N LEU A 11 5.07 -11.82 -6.30
CA LEU A 11 5.75 -12.16 -5.06
C LEU A 11 6.92 -11.21 -4.76
N SER A 12 7.71 -10.86 -5.77
CA SER A 12 8.85 -9.94 -5.59
C SER A 12 8.40 -8.58 -5.04
N LEU A 13 7.24 -8.08 -5.49
CA LEU A 13 6.67 -6.82 -5.00
C LEU A 13 5.94 -7.02 -3.66
N ALA A 14 5.14 -8.08 -3.55
CA ALA A 14 4.29 -8.30 -2.39
C ALA A 14 5.08 -8.62 -1.12
N VAL A 15 6.19 -9.38 -1.21
CA VAL A 15 6.96 -9.79 -0.02
C VAL A 15 7.57 -8.60 0.72
N VAL A 16 8.12 -7.63 -0.02
CA VAL A 16 8.72 -6.43 0.58
C VAL A 16 7.67 -5.58 1.29
N GLN A 17 6.56 -5.31 0.60
CA GLN A 17 5.47 -4.51 1.15
C GLN A 17 4.80 -5.22 2.34
N ALA A 18 4.56 -6.53 2.23
CA ALA A 18 4.02 -7.33 3.33
C ALA A 18 4.93 -7.33 4.57
N ALA A 19 6.25 -7.39 4.40
CA ALA A 19 7.19 -7.33 5.51
C ALA A 19 7.14 -5.97 6.24
N ILE A 20 7.10 -4.87 5.50
CA ILE A 20 7.00 -3.51 6.06
C ILE A 20 5.65 -3.37 6.78
N LEU A 21 4.55 -3.76 6.13
CA LEU A 21 3.22 -3.66 6.69
C LEU A 21 3.05 -4.49 7.96
N ALA A 22 3.56 -5.73 7.98
CA ALA A 22 3.53 -6.60 9.15
C ALA A 22 4.34 -6.01 10.31
N ARG A 23 5.52 -5.42 10.03
CA ARG A 23 6.36 -4.77 11.05
C ARG A 23 5.64 -3.58 11.68
N ILE A 24 5.04 -2.71 10.88
CA ILE A 24 4.30 -1.54 11.35
C ILE A 24 3.06 -1.96 12.14
N THR A 25 2.28 -2.90 11.62
CA THR A 25 1.10 -3.43 12.30
C THR A 25 1.46 -3.99 13.67
N ARG A 26 2.54 -4.79 13.75
CA ARG A 26 3.02 -5.33 15.02
C ARG A 26 3.45 -4.22 15.99
N SER A 27 4.16 -3.20 15.50
CA SER A 27 4.60 -2.08 16.33
C SER A 27 3.42 -1.29 16.89
N ALA A 28 2.45 -0.93 16.04
CA ALA A 28 1.25 -0.20 16.42
C ALA A 28 0.40 -0.99 17.44
N VAL A 29 0.22 -2.29 17.22
CA VAL A 29 -0.50 -3.16 18.16
C VAL A 29 0.20 -3.22 19.52
N LEU A 30 1.53 -3.29 19.55
CA LEU A 30 2.29 -3.31 20.81
C LEU A 30 2.21 -1.99 21.58
N GLU A 31 2.22 -0.86 20.86
CA GLU A 31 2.09 0.48 21.43
C GLU A 31 0.69 0.67 22.04
N VAL A 32 -0.35 0.39 21.26
CA VAL A 32 -1.75 0.50 21.72
C VAL A 32 -2.05 -0.45 22.88
N MET A 33 -1.45 -1.65 22.91
CA MET A 33 -1.59 -2.57 24.05
C MET A 33 -1.02 -2.04 25.37
N ARG A 34 -0.11 -1.07 25.32
CA ARG A 34 0.52 -0.46 26.51
C ARG A 34 -0.27 0.73 27.04
N GLU A 35 -1.29 1.20 26.31
CA GLU A 35 -2.11 2.32 26.75
C GLU A 35 -2.98 1.99 27.96
N ASP A 36 -3.27 3.03 28.75
CA ASP A 36 -3.99 2.89 30.01
C ASP A 36 -5.44 2.44 29.81
N PHE A 37 -6.09 2.77 28.68
CA PHE A 37 -7.44 2.28 28.39
C PHE A 37 -7.49 0.74 28.26
N VAL A 38 -6.41 0.11 27.77
CA VAL A 38 -6.29 -1.36 27.68
C VAL A 38 -6.15 -1.94 29.08
N ARG A 39 -5.37 -1.30 29.96
CA ARG A 39 -5.24 -1.69 31.36
C ARG A 39 -6.56 -1.58 32.11
N THR A 40 -7.30 -0.48 31.91
CA THR A 40 -8.63 -0.30 32.49
C THR A 40 -9.63 -1.34 31.97
N ALA A 41 -9.61 -1.66 30.67
CA ALA A 41 -10.48 -2.69 30.09
C ALA A 41 -10.20 -4.08 30.69
N ARG A 42 -8.93 -4.42 30.91
CA ARG A 42 -8.54 -5.66 31.59
C ARG A 42 -8.96 -5.66 33.06
N ALA A 43 -8.81 -4.54 33.76
CA ALA A 43 -9.25 -4.40 35.16
C ALA A 43 -10.78 -4.55 35.32
N LYS A 44 -11.55 -4.20 34.28
CA LYS A 44 -13.00 -4.43 34.21
C LYS A 44 -13.40 -5.89 33.89
N GLY A 45 -12.44 -6.80 33.71
CA GLY A 45 -12.70 -8.21 33.42
C GLY A 45 -13.04 -8.52 31.96
N VAL A 46 -12.81 -7.57 31.04
CA VAL A 46 -13.07 -7.79 29.61
C VAL A 46 -12.09 -8.81 29.04
N SER A 47 -12.58 -9.78 28.27
CA SER A 47 -11.75 -10.83 27.68
C SER A 47 -10.66 -10.26 26.75
N GLN A 48 -9.45 -10.84 26.81
CA GLN A 48 -8.31 -10.35 26.03
C GLN A 48 -8.57 -10.35 24.53
N ARG A 49 -9.35 -11.32 24.02
CA ARG A 49 -9.77 -11.35 22.61
C ARG A 49 -10.68 -10.17 22.25
N LEU A 50 -11.64 -9.82 23.11
CA LEU A 50 -12.56 -8.71 22.83
C LEU A 50 -11.85 -7.35 22.86
N VAL A 51 -10.92 -7.16 23.81
CA VAL A 51 -10.07 -5.95 23.87
C VAL A 51 -9.18 -5.84 22.63
N LEU A 52 -8.57 -6.96 22.21
CA LEU A 52 -7.73 -7.00 21.01
C LEU A 52 -8.53 -6.60 19.76
N TRP A 53 -9.64 -7.27 19.48
CA TRP A 53 -10.43 -7.04 18.26
C TRP A 53 -11.13 -5.69 18.23
N THR A 54 -11.68 -5.23 19.36
CA THR A 54 -12.56 -4.05 19.37
C THR A 54 -11.81 -2.75 19.62
N HIS A 55 -10.78 -2.78 20.48
CA HIS A 55 -10.09 -1.56 20.93
C HIS A 55 -8.67 -1.46 20.37
N VAL A 56 -7.87 -2.51 20.50
CA VAL A 56 -6.46 -2.47 20.08
C VAL A 56 -6.35 -2.45 18.57
N LEU A 57 -7.05 -3.35 17.86
CA LEU A 57 -6.99 -3.41 16.40
C LEU A 57 -7.49 -2.12 15.77
N ARG A 58 -8.63 -1.60 16.25
CA ARG A 58 -9.22 -0.36 15.72
C ARG A 58 -8.30 0.86 15.85
N ASN A 59 -7.59 0.99 16.97
CA ASN A 59 -6.64 2.09 17.17
C ASN A 59 -5.30 1.85 16.45
N ALA A 60 -4.85 0.59 16.35
CA ALA A 60 -3.64 0.24 15.60
C ALA A 60 -3.82 0.33 14.08
N MET A 61 -5.06 0.32 13.57
CA MET A 61 -5.33 0.47 12.14
C MET A 61 -4.97 1.86 11.60
N ILE A 62 -4.96 2.90 12.44
CA ILE A 62 -4.63 4.28 12.01
C ILE A 62 -3.24 4.33 11.33
N PRO A 63 -2.12 3.95 11.99
CA PRO A 63 -0.81 3.97 11.35
C PRO A 63 -0.66 2.92 10.24
N VAL A 64 -1.37 1.79 10.32
CA VAL A 64 -1.35 0.74 9.28
C VAL A 64 -1.92 1.28 7.97
N VAL A 65 -3.05 2.00 8.05
CA VAL A 65 -3.72 2.62 6.90
C VAL A 65 -2.84 3.69 6.25
N THR A 66 -2.21 4.57 7.05
CA THR A 66 -1.28 5.59 6.53
C THR A 66 -0.11 4.96 5.78
N VAL A 67 0.47 3.89 6.32
CA VAL A 67 1.60 3.20 5.68
C VAL A 67 1.19 2.44 4.43
N MET A 68 -0.01 1.85 4.39
CA MET A 68 -0.53 1.23 3.17
C MET A 68 -0.60 2.25 2.01
N GLY A 69 -0.92 3.51 2.29
CA GLY A 69 -1.05 4.55 1.25
C GLY A 69 0.29 4.88 0.61
N MET A 70 1.32 5.04 1.44
CA MET A 70 2.70 5.21 0.98
C MET A 70 3.20 4.00 0.20
N GLN A 71 2.91 2.78 0.69
CA GLN A 71 3.33 1.54 0.02
C GLN A 71 2.69 1.36 -1.36
N PHE A 72 1.49 1.90 -1.58
CA PHE A 72 0.84 1.83 -2.87
C PHE A 72 1.61 2.60 -3.95
N SER A 73 2.09 3.80 -3.62
CA SER A 73 2.94 4.60 -4.51
C SER A 73 4.26 3.91 -4.82
N GLU A 74 4.86 3.26 -3.82
CA GLU A 74 6.08 2.46 -3.99
C GLU A 74 5.87 1.24 -4.89
N LEU A 75 4.70 0.58 -4.82
CA LEU A 75 4.36 -0.55 -5.69
C LEU A 75 4.31 -0.15 -7.17
N LEU A 76 3.75 1.03 -7.47
CA LEU A 76 3.72 1.55 -8.83
C LEU A 76 5.13 1.81 -9.37
N ALA A 77 6.01 2.42 -8.55
CA ALA A 77 7.42 2.62 -8.92
C ALA A 77 8.17 1.28 -9.07
N GLY A 78 7.95 0.34 -8.16
CA GLY A 78 8.57 -0.99 -8.18
C GLY A 78 8.14 -1.85 -9.37
N THR A 79 6.92 -1.66 -9.87
CA THR A 79 6.40 -2.38 -11.03
C THR A 79 7.24 -2.12 -12.28
N ILE A 80 7.71 -0.88 -12.49
CA ILE A 80 8.59 -0.52 -13.62
C ILE A 80 9.91 -1.31 -13.59
N VAL A 81 10.48 -1.50 -12.40
CA VAL A 81 11.73 -2.26 -12.22
C VAL A 81 11.49 -3.74 -12.51
N VAL A 82 10.39 -4.29 -12.00
CA VAL A 82 10.02 -5.69 -12.20
C VAL A 82 9.69 -6.01 -13.66
N GLU A 83 9.03 -5.11 -14.38
CA GLU A 83 8.79 -5.24 -15.83
C GLU A 83 10.10 -5.40 -16.62
N ASN A 84 11.12 -4.63 -16.27
CA ASN A 84 12.43 -4.71 -16.92
C ASN A 84 13.18 -6.00 -16.56
N VAL A 85 13.19 -6.38 -15.27
CA VAL A 85 13.92 -7.57 -14.79
C VAL A 85 13.32 -8.87 -15.33
N PHE A 86 11.99 -8.97 -15.39
CA PHE A 86 11.31 -10.19 -15.85
C PHE A 86 10.95 -10.17 -17.34
N TYR A 87 11.47 -9.19 -18.11
CA TYR A 87 11.20 -9.02 -19.55
C TYR A 87 9.71 -9.01 -19.93
N LEU A 88 8.83 -8.56 -19.04
CA LEU A 88 7.41 -8.42 -19.37
C LEU A 88 7.21 -7.25 -20.36
N PRO A 89 6.33 -7.40 -21.37
CA PRO A 89 5.91 -6.29 -22.19
C PRO A 89 5.07 -5.34 -21.34
N GLY A 90 5.70 -4.27 -20.85
CA GLY A 90 5.09 -3.27 -19.96
C GLY A 90 5.40 -1.84 -20.40
N LEU A 91 4.69 -0.89 -19.79
CA LEU A 91 4.81 0.54 -20.10
C LEU A 91 6.19 1.08 -19.72
N GLY A 92 6.80 0.56 -18.64
CA GLY A 92 8.14 0.98 -18.20
C GLY A 92 9.23 0.62 -19.21
N ARG A 93 9.14 -0.57 -19.81
CA ARG A 93 10.09 -1.02 -20.86
C ARG A 93 9.89 -0.24 -22.17
N LEU A 94 8.65 0.05 -22.54
CA LEU A 94 8.32 0.90 -23.71
C LEU A 94 8.91 2.31 -23.56
N ILE A 95 8.84 2.91 -22.37
CA ILE A 95 9.47 4.20 -22.08
C ILE A 95 11.00 4.10 -22.24
N PHE A 96 11.63 3.07 -21.68
CA PHE A 96 13.08 2.88 -21.81
C PHE A 96 13.53 2.77 -23.28
N GLN A 97 12.79 2.01 -24.09
CA GLN A 97 13.06 1.90 -25.53
C GLN A 97 12.84 3.23 -26.27
N ALA A 98 11.78 3.96 -25.96
CA ALA A 98 11.50 5.26 -26.55
C ALA A 98 12.56 6.32 -26.19
N ILE A 99 13.06 6.31 -24.95
CA ILE A 99 14.19 7.16 -24.53
C ILE A 99 15.44 6.81 -25.34
N SER A 100 15.76 5.52 -25.50
CA SER A 100 16.93 5.08 -26.28
C SER A 100 16.82 5.46 -27.76
N ASN A 101 15.61 5.43 -28.31
CA ASN A 101 15.32 5.82 -29.70
C ASN A 101 15.12 7.34 -29.87
N ARG A 102 15.25 8.13 -28.79
CA ARG A 102 14.98 9.58 -28.74
C ARG A 102 13.58 9.98 -29.25
N ASP A 103 12.61 9.08 -29.13
CA ASP A 103 11.22 9.36 -29.50
C ASP A 103 10.49 10.06 -28.36
N LEU A 104 10.66 11.38 -28.30
CA LEU A 104 10.11 12.22 -27.23
C LEU A 104 8.57 12.24 -27.22
N ILE A 105 7.92 11.95 -28.35
CA ILE A 105 6.45 11.93 -28.44
C ILE A 105 5.92 10.70 -27.71
N VAL A 106 6.52 9.53 -27.96
CA VAL A 106 6.13 8.29 -27.29
C VAL A 106 6.41 8.38 -25.79
N VAL A 107 7.57 8.90 -25.39
CA VAL A 107 7.89 9.10 -23.95
C VAL A 107 6.85 9.99 -23.29
N ARG A 108 6.52 11.15 -23.87
CA ARG A 108 5.53 12.08 -23.31
C ARG A 108 4.17 11.43 -23.15
N ASN A 109 3.69 10.70 -24.16
CA ASN A 109 2.39 10.04 -24.12
C ASN A 109 2.36 8.95 -23.06
N CYS A 110 3.40 8.11 -22.96
CA CYS A 110 3.50 7.08 -21.94
C CYS A 110 3.55 7.67 -20.52
N VAL A 111 4.31 8.75 -20.31
CA VAL A 111 4.40 9.43 -19.01
C VAL A 111 3.04 10.04 -18.61
N MET A 112 2.34 10.71 -19.54
CA MET A 112 0.99 11.24 -19.30
C MET A 112 0.00 10.13 -18.90
N LEU A 113 0.05 8.99 -19.60
CA LEU A 113 -0.81 7.83 -19.32
C LEU A 113 -0.52 7.23 -17.94
N LEU A 114 0.77 7.06 -17.60
CA LEU A 114 1.20 6.61 -16.28
C LEU A 114 0.77 7.57 -15.17
N ALA A 115 0.95 8.87 -15.37
CA ALA A 115 0.52 9.87 -14.41
C ALA A 115 -1.00 9.81 -14.18
N ALA A 116 -1.80 9.72 -15.24
CA ALA A 116 -3.25 9.57 -15.13
C ALA A 116 -3.64 8.28 -14.41
N MET A 117 -2.98 7.16 -14.71
CA MET A 117 -3.22 5.88 -14.05
C MET A 117 -2.87 5.95 -12.55
N VAL A 118 -1.72 6.54 -12.20
CA VAL A 118 -1.32 6.76 -10.80
C VAL A 118 -2.39 7.57 -10.06
N VAL A 119 -2.88 8.66 -10.66
CA VAL A 119 -3.94 9.50 -10.06
C VAL A 119 -5.23 8.71 -9.87
N ILE A 120 -5.68 7.95 -10.88
CA ILE A 120 -6.90 7.13 -10.77
C ILE A 120 -6.77 6.10 -9.66
N VAL A 121 -5.62 5.42 -9.59
CA VAL A 121 -5.45 4.34 -8.62
C VAL A 121 -5.28 4.91 -7.21
N ASN A 122 -4.53 6.00 -7.03
CA ASN A 122 -4.50 6.73 -5.76
C ASN A 122 -5.90 7.20 -5.36
N PHE A 123 -6.69 7.73 -6.28
CA PHE A 123 -8.07 8.11 -6.00
C PHE A 123 -8.94 6.92 -5.55
N VAL A 124 -8.81 5.75 -6.20
CA VAL A 124 -9.51 4.52 -5.76
C VAL A 124 -9.05 4.09 -4.37
N VAL A 125 -7.76 4.17 -4.08
CA VAL A 125 -7.16 3.85 -2.79
C VAL A 125 -7.65 4.83 -1.71
N ASP A 126 -7.71 6.13 -2.00
CA ASP A 126 -8.24 7.17 -1.12
C ASP A 126 -9.75 6.98 -0.84
N VAL A 127 -10.52 6.59 -1.84
CA VAL A 127 -11.94 6.23 -1.66
C VAL A 127 -12.09 4.98 -0.80
N LEU A 128 -11.27 3.95 -1.03
CA LEU A 128 -11.23 2.77 -0.17
C LEU A 128 -10.84 3.16 1.27
N TYR A 129 -9.93 4.11 1.45
CA TYR A 129 -9.59 4.65 2.76
C TYR A 129 -10.78 5.35 3.42
N ALA A 130 -11.47 6.23 2.71
CA ALA A 130 -12.65 6.95 3.23
C ALA A 130 -13.78 5.97 3.64
N VAL A 131 -13.94 4.86 2.91
CA VAL A 131 -14.94 3.83 3.22
C VAL A 131 -14.53 2.96 4.41
N ILE A 132 -13.25 2.58 4.51
CA ILE A 132 -12.74 1.72 5.59
C ILE A 132 -12.60 2.51 6.91
N ASP A 133 -12.25 3.80 6.83
CA ASP A 133 -12.10 4.65 8.01
C ASP A 133 -12.94 5.95 7.91
N PRO A 134 -14.22 5.92 8.35
CA PRO A 134 -15.09 7.09 8.39
C PRO A 134 -14.68 8.14 9.45
N ARG A 135 -13.51 8.01 10.12
CA ARG A 135 -12.98 9.00 11.07
C ARG A 135 -11.99 9.99 10.46
N ILE A 136 -11.50 9.78 9.24
CA ILE A 136 -10.73 10.78 8.51
C ILE A 136 -11.72 11.84 8.03
N LYS A 137 -11.99 12.81 8.91
CA LYS A 137 -12.73 14.01 8.57
C LYS A 137 -11.85 14.84 7.63
N ALA A 138 -12.46 15.39 6.59
CA ALA A 138 -11.87 16.28 5.59
C ALA A 138 -11.37 17.64 6.15
N SER A 139 -11.08 17.73 7.46
CA SER A 139 -10.65 18.96 8.14
C SER A 139 -9.15 19.10 8.31
N ASP A 140 -8.36 18.06 8.00
CA ASP A 140 -6.88 18.08 8.13
C ASP A 140 -6.16 18.09 6.77
N ILE A 141 -6.88 18.49 5.69
CA ILE A 141 -6.29 18.80 4.38
C ILE A 141 -6.11 20.31 4.28
#